data_AF-A0A9P6Q8Z6-F1
#
_entry.id   AF-A0A9P6Q8Z6-F1
#
_cell.length_a   1.000
_cell.length_b   1.000
_cell.length_c   1.000
_cell.angle_alpha   90.00
_cell.angle_beta   90.00
_cell.angle_gamma   90.00
#
_symmetry.space_group_name_H-M   'P 1'
#
loop_
_entity.id
_entity.type
_entity.pdbx_description
1 polymer ?
#
loop_
_entity_poly.entity_id
_entity_poly.type
_entity_poly.pdbx_seq_one_letter_code
_entity_poly.pdbx_strand_id
1 'polypeptide(L)'
;MTESRERVDDRRGGFGRGRGRGDRGRGRGRGRGGKDEKETWNPVTKLGRLVKDRKIQSIEQIYLFSLPIKEYQIVDYFLPSLKDEVMKIMPVQKQT
;
A
#
# COMPACT_ATOMS: atom_id res chain seq x y z
N MET A 1 -18.90 54.97 -50.39
CA MET A 1 -20.19 54.44 -49.92
C MET A 1 -19.89 53.31 -48.96
N THR A 2 -20.35 53.45 -47.73
CA THR A 2 -20.15 52.59 -46.56
C THR A 2 -21.02 51.33 -46.61
N GLU A 3 -20.52 50.17 -46.15
CA GLU A 3 -21.29 49.27 -45.28
C GLU A 3 -20.44 48.17 -44.62
N SER A 4 -20.99 47.61 -43.54
CA SER A 4 -20.35 47.00 -42.37
C SER A 4 -20.52 45.46 -42.28
N ARG A 5 -19.87 44.86 -41.26
CA ARG A 5 -20.13 43.55 -40.58
C ARG A 5 -19.62 42.27 -41.30
N GLU A 6 -19.19 41.17 -40.67
CA GLU A 6 -19.06 40.66 -39.29
C GLU A 6 -18.12 39.42 -39.31
N ARG A 7 -17.54 39.00 -38.17
CA ARG A 7 -16.71 37.77 -38.05
C ARG A 7 -17.55 36.52 -37.75
N VAL A 8 -17.13 35.35 -38.26
CA VAL A 8 -17.42 34.02 -37.65
C VAL A 8 -16.19 33.10 -37.82
N ASP A 9 -15.76 32.49 -36.72
CA ASP A 9 -14.73 31.45 -36.59
C ASP A 9 -15.41 30.07 -36.62
N ASP A 10 -14.85 29.06 -37.32
CA ASP A 10 -15.00 27.67 -36.88
C ASP A 10 -13.95 26.72 -37.50
N ARG A 11 -13.04 26.26 -36.64
CA ARG A 11 -12.54 24.88 -36.45
C ARG A 11 -12.19 24.05 -37.70
N ARG A 12 -10.90 23.95 -38.00
CA ARG A 12 -10.35 22.93 -38.91
C ARG A 12 -9.12 22.25 -38.29
N GLY A 13 -9.20 20.95 -38.06
CA GLY A 13 -8.04 20.17 -37.61
C GLY A 13 -8.38 18.74 -37.19
N GLY A 14 -8.94 17.95 -38.11
CA GLY A 14 -9.16 16.52 -37.91
C GLY A 14 -7.88 15.67 -37.99
N PHE A 15 -7.82 14.68 -37.10
CA PHE A 15 -7.32 13.30 -37.23
C PHE A 15 -6.12 12.98 -38.16
N GLY A 16 -5.08 12.33 -37.61
CA GLY A 16 -4.16 11.50 -38.40
C GLY A 16 -2.93 10.99 -37.65
N ARG A 17 -2.75 9.67 -37.62
CA ARG A 17 -1.73 8.92 -36.84
C ARG A 17 -0.34 8.92 -37.50
N GLY A 18 0.73 8.83 -36.69
CA GLY A 18 2.07 8.48 -37.17
C GLY A 18 3.00 8.01 -36.05
N ARG A 19 3.33 6.71 -36.03
CA ARG A 19 4.35 6.09 -35.15
C ARG A 19 5.75 6.57 -35.56
N GLY A 20 6.58 7.00 -34.61
CA GLY A 20 7.97 7.39 -34.87
C GLY A 20 8.85 7.40 -33.63
N ARG A 21 9.40 6.22 -33.30
CA ARG A 21 10.75 5.95 -32.78
C ARG A 21 11.37 6.98 -31.82
N GLY A 22 11.49 6.60 -30.55
CA GLY A 22 12.13 7.38 -29.51
C GLY A 22 13.61 7.66 -29.74
N ASP A 23 14.07 8.76 -29.15
CA ASP A 23 15.42 8.94 -28.63
C ASP A 23 15.43 10.10 -27.63
N ARG A 24 16.23 9.94 -26.56
CA ARG A 24 16.61 10.96 -25.54
C ARG A 24 15.66 11.24 -24.37
N GLY A 25 15.10 10.18 -23.78
CA GLY A 25 14.76 10.22 -22.36
C GLY A 25 16.03 10.03 -21.53
N ARG A 26 16.60 11.12 -20.99
CA ARG A 26 17.72 11.10 -20.04
C ARG A 26 17.54 9.97 -19.02
N GLY A 27 18.41 8.96 -19.08
CA GLY A 27 18.56 7.96 -18.05
C GLY A 27 19.01 8.62 -16.75
N ARG A 28 18.05 9.19 -16.01
CA ARG A 28 18.19 9.38 -14.57
C ARG A 28 18.18 7.98 -14.00
N GLY A 29 19.37 7.41 -13.82
CA GLY A 29 19.56 6.28 -12.92
C GLY A 29 18.91 6.67 -11.60
N ARG A 30 17.69 6.18 -11.38
CA ARG A 30 17.05 6.22 -10.07
C ARG A 30 17.97 5.36 -9.21
N GLY A 31 18.75 6.02 -8.37
CA GLY A 31 19.45 5.36 -7.28
C GLY A 31 18.46 4.43 -6.61
N ARG A 32 18.78 3.13 -6.61
CA ARG A 32 18.20 2.17 -5.68
C ARG A 32 18.72 2.55 -4.30
N GLY A 33 18.18 3.64 -3.76
CA GLY A 33 18.42 4.09 -2.40
C GLY A 33 17.13 3.91 -1.63
N GLY A 34 17.16 3.02 -0.65
CA GLY A 34 16.14 2.90 0.38
C GLY A 34 15.03 1.91 0.08
N LYS A 35 15.31 0.61 0.15
CA LYS A 35 14.28 -0.37 0.54
C LYS A 35 14.71 -1.05 1.85
N ASP A 36 15.05 -0.22 2.83
CA ASP A 36 15.23 -0.61 4.23
C ASP A 36 14.38 0.29 5.13
N GLU A 37 13.25 0.81 4.62
CA GLU A 37 12.16 1.15 5.52
C GLU A 37 11.64 -0.17 6.05
N LYS A 38 12.14 -0.59 7.23
CA LYS A 38 11.46 -1.57 8.07
C LYS A 38 9.98 -1.21 8.03
N GLU A 39 9.18 -2.10 7.44
CA GLU A 39 7.74 -1.91 7.24
C GLU A 39 7.13 -1.40 8.54
N THR A 40 6.79 -0.12 8.58
CA THR A 40 6.17 0.48 9.74
C THR A 40 4.77 -0.12 9.83
N TRP A 41 4.52 -0.96 10.83
CA TRP A 41 3.23 -1.63 11.00
C TRP A 41 2.10 -0.59 11.06
N ASN A 42 1.15 -0.71 10.14
CA ASN A 42 -0.04 0.13 10.05
C ASN A 42 -1.26 -0.67 10.52
N PRO A 43 -1.73 -0.48 11.77
CA PRO A 43 -2.76 -1.30 12.35
C PRO A 43 -4.12 -1.08 11.68
N VAL A 44 -4.78 -2.19 11.34
CA VAL A 44 -6.08 -2.17 10.68
C VAL A 44 -7.25 -2.26 11.67
N THR A 45 -7.04 -2.92 12.81
CA THR A 45 -8.05 -3.08 13.87
C THR A 45 -8.04 -1.94 14.87
N LYS A 46 -9.16 -1.77 15.59
CA LYS A 46 -9.25 -0.83 16.71
C LYS A 46 -8.22 -1.17 17.80
N LEU A 47 -8.05 -2.46 18.08
CA LEU A 47 -7.09 -2.93 19.08
C LEU A 47 -5.65 -2.62 18.65
N GLY A 48 -5.28 -2.89 17.39
CA GLY A 48 -3.95 -2.56 16.87
C GLY A 48 -3.61 -1.08 16.98
N ARG A 49 -4.60 -0.18 16.75
CA ARG A 49 -4.41 1.26 16.95
C ARG A 49 -4.17 1.61 18.42
N LEU A 50 -4.94 1.04 19.34
CA LEU A 50 -4.75 1.27 20.78
C LEU A 50 -3.39 0.77 21.28
N VAL A 51 -2.90 -0.34 20.74
CA VAL A 51 -1.57 -0.89 21.05
C VAL A 51 -0.47 0.02 20.48
N LYS A 52 -0.59 0.46 19.21
CA LYS A 52 0.37 1.40 18.59
C LYS A 52 0.41 2.76 19.30
N ASP A 53 -0.75 3.25 19.75
CA ASP A 53 -0.91 4.49 20.52
C ASP A 53 -0.43 4.36 21.99
N ARG A 54 0.09 3.19 22.40
CA ARG A 54 0.53 2.87 23.77
C ARG A 54 -0.54 3.05 24.86
N LYS A 55 -1.82 2.96 24.50
CA LYS A 55 -2.93 3.00 25.48
C LYS A 55 -3.08 1.67 26.22
N ILE A 56 -2.74 0.58 25.54
CA ILE A 56 -2.68 -0.77 26.11
C ILE A 56 -1.22 -1.09 26.38
N GLN A 57 -0.88 -1.30 27.65
CA GLN A 57 0.52 -1.48 28.09
C GLN A 57 0.90 -2.95 28.27
N SER A 58 -0.07 -3.83 28.49
CA SER A 58 0.17 -5.26 28.67
C SER A 58 -0.86 -6.11 27.93
N ILE A 59 -0.45 -7.34 27.60
CA ILE A 59 -1.33 -8.33 26.97
C ILE A 59 -2.45 -8.80 27.91
N GLU A 60 -2.26 -8.68 29.24
CA GLU A 60 -3.28 -9.08 30.23
C GLU A 60 -4.55 -8.25 30.10
N GLN A 61 -4.43 -6.96 29.76
CA GLN A 61 -5.59 -6.09 29.53
C GLN A 61 -6.44 -6.60 28.36
N ILE A 62 -5.80 -7.14 27.32
CA ILE A 62 -6.49 -7.73 26.16
C ILE A 62 -7.27 -8.97 26.59
N TYR A 63 -6.66 -9.82 27.42
CA TYR A 63 -7.30 -11.02 27.94
C TYR A 63 -8.42 -10.73 28.94
N LEU A 64 -8.27 -9.70 29.79
CA LEU A 64 -9.29 -9.30 30.76
C LEU A 64 -10.61 -8.93 30.07
N PHE A 65 -10.52 -8.18 28.96
CA PHE A 65 -11.69 -7.76 28.18
C PHE A 65 -12.09 -8.77 27.09
N SER A 66 -11.42 -9.94 27.03
CA SER A 66 -11.67 -10.99 26.04
C SER A 66 -11.71 -10.49 24.59
N LEU A 67 -10.83 -9.54 24.26
CA LEU A 67 -10.79 -8.95 22.91
C LEU A 67 -10.06 -9.89 21.94
N PRO A 68 -10.62 -10.15 20.75
CA PRO A 68 -10.00 -11.05 19.79
C PRO A 68 -8.76 -10.41 19.13
N ILE A 69 -7.62 -11.10 19.20
CA ILE A 69 -6.38 -10.70 18.54
C ILE A 69 -6.39 -11.24 17.11
N LYS A 70 -6.37 -10.36 16.12
CA LYS A 70 -6.37 -10.70 14.68
C LYS A 70 -5.10 -10.29 13.94
N GLU A 71 -4.25 -9.47 14.56
CA GLU A 71 -2.99 -9.01 13.98
C GLU A 71 -1.84 -9.58 14.82
N TYR A 72 -0.95 -10.34 14.19
CA TYR A 72 0.17 -10.99 14.87
C TYR A 72 1.18 -9.97 15.42
N GLN A 73 1.30 -8.80 14.79
CA GLN A 73 2.20 -7.73 15.21
C GLN A 73 1.93 -7.23 16.64
N ILE A 74 0.69 -7.41 17.14
CA ILE A 74 0.36 -7.12 18.54
C ILE A 74 1.12 -8.06 19.48
N VAL A 75 1.17 -9.34 19.13
CA VAL A 75 1.89 -10.36 19.91
C VAL A 75 3.40 -10.10 19.83
N ASP A 76 3.92 -9.80 18.64
CA ASP A 76 5.34 -9.46 18.44
C ASP A 76 5.78 -8.24 19.27
N TYR A 77 4.88 -7.25 19.43
CA TYR A 77 5.15 -6.04 20.22
C TYR A 77 5.27 -6.35 21.72
N PHE A 78 4.37 -7.18 22.27
CA PHE A 78 4.36 -7.49 23.70
C PHE A 78 5.33 -8.61 24.08
N LEU A 79 5.57 -9.58 23.18
CA LEU A 79 6.35 -10.78 23.43
C LEU A 79 7.41 -10.97 22.33
N PRO A 80 8.45 -10.13 22.27
CA PRO A 80 9.48 -10.20 21.23
C PRO A 80 10.37 -11.45 21.33
N SER A 81 10.37 -12.15 22.47
CA SER A 81 11.17 -13.35 22.72
C SER A 81 10.39 -14.65 22.59
N LEU A 82 9.25 -14.63 21.90
CA LEU A 82 8.46 -15.83 21.65
C LEU A 82 9.23 -16.80 20.74
N LYS A 83 9.18 -18.10 21.05
CA LYS A 83 9.82 -19.15 20.27
C LYS A 83 8.77 -19.96 19.52
N ASP A 84 9.02 -20.16 18.24
CA ASP A 84 8.18 -20.99 17.38
C ASP A 84 8.85 -22.34 17.11
N GLU A 85 8.08 -23.43 17.18
CA GLU A 85 8.55 -24.79 16.89
C GLU A 85 7.55 -25.51 15.96
N VAL A 86 8.08 -26.23 14.97
CA VAL A 86 7.27 -27.00 14.01
C VAL A 86 6.97 -28.38 14.59
N MET A 87 5.73 -28.57 15.06
CA MET A 87 5.31 -29.83 15.69
C MET A 87 5.08 -30.97 14.69
N LYS A 88 4.30 -30.74 13.64
CA LYS A 88 3.91 -31.78 12.67
C LYS A 88 3.52 -31.16 11.33
N ILE A 89 3.95 -31.78 10.25
CA ILE A 89 3.50 -31.47 8.89
C ILE A 89 2.74 -32.70 8.37
N MET A 90 1.48 -32.52 7.97
CA MET A 90 0.66 -33.58 7.36
C MET A 90 0.31 -33.20 5.92
N PRO A 91 0.53 -34.09 4.94
CA PRO A 91 0.10 -33.83 3.57
C PRO A 91 -1.42 -33.87 3.47
N VAL A 92 -2.00 -32.94 2.69
CA VAL A 92 -3.44 -32.91 2.38
C VAL A 92 -3.58 -32.92 0.86
N GLN A 93 -4.36 -33.86 0.32
CA GLN A 93 -4.62 -33.98 -1.12
C GLN A 93 -6.07 -33.56 -1.39
N LYS A 94 -6.24 -32.48 -2.18
CA LYS A 94 -7.56 -32.01 -2.62
C LYS A 94 -7.83 -32.56 -4.02
N GLN A 95 -8.95 -33.23 -4.21
CA GLN A 95 -9.40 -33.67 -5.53
C GLN A 95 -10.17 -32.51 -6.19
N THR A 96 -9.79 -32.13 -7.40
CA THR A 96 -10.48 -31.16 -8.27
C THR A 96 -11.31 -31.88 -9.32
#